data_AF-A0A1G6SJX0-F1
#
_entry.id   AF-A0A1G6SJX0-F1
#
_cell.length_a   1.000
_cell.length_b   1.000
_cell.length_c   1.000
_cell.angle_alpha   90.00
_cell.angle_beta   90.00
_cell.angle_gamma   90.00
#
_symmetry.space_group_name_H-M   'P 1'
#
loop_
_entity.id
_entity.type
_entity.pdbx_description
1 polymer ?
#
loop_
_entity_poly.entity_id
_entity_poly.type
_entity_poly.pdbx_seq_one_letter_code
_entity_poly.pdbx_strand_id
1 'polypeptide(L)'
;MPTTLRPTGVERTFGADEVIVTKTDLQGRITYANDVFCRVSAYPESEMLGSPHNMIRHPEMPRGVFRLLWQTLAEGREIFAYVVNLAGDGAHYWVLAHVTPSLDAAGRVVGYHSNRRLPDPQAIRAVQPVYQRMLLEERRFTKAPEAAAAGLALLESHLAELGTSYDELVWSLTSRCAA
;
A
#
# COMPACT_ATOMS: atom_id res chain seq x y z
N MET A 1 -4.36 23.36 12.72
CA MET A 1 -5.39 23.24 11.65
C MET A 1 -5.11 21.94 10.92
N PRO A 2 -6.07 21.01 10.73
CA PRO A 2 -5.82 19.87 9.88
C PRO A 2 -5.75 20.39 8.44
N THR A 3 -4.53 20.54 7.92
CA THR A 3 -4.29 20.79 6.51
C THR A 3 -4.91 19.61 5.77
N THR A 4 -6.02 19.83 5.07
CA THR A 4 -6.62 18.82 4.20
C THR A 4 -5.71 18.70 2.99
N LEU A 5 -4.67 17.88 3.14
CA LEU A 5 -3.70 17.58 2.10
C LEU A 5 -4.45 17.03 0.88
N ARG A 6 -4.24 17.66 -0.28
CA ARG A 6 -4.90 17.28 -1.54
C ARG A 6 -3.86 16.80 -2.54
N PRO A 7 -4.17 15.76 -3.34
CA PRO A 7 -3.31 15.37 -4.45
C PRO A 7 -3.13 16.53 -5.43
N THR A 8 -1.87 16.81 -5.80
CA THR A 8 -1.51 17.80 -6.83
C THR A 8 -1.61 17.23 -8.24
N GLY A 9 -1.71 15.90 -8.37
CA GLY A 9 -1.60 15.18 -9.63
C GLY A 9 -0.15 14.99 -10.11
N VAL A 10 0.83 15.59 -9.43
CA VAL A 10 2.26 15.38 -9.73
C VAL A 10 2.69 14.04 -9.16
N GLU A 11 3.25 13.18 -10.02
CA GLU A 11 3.90 11.94 -9.61
C GLU A 11 5.35 12.20 -9.21
N ARG A 12 5.77 11.63 -8.09
CA ARG A 12 7.14 11.57 -7.60
C ARG A 12 7.66 10.14 -7.74
N THR A 13 8.92 10.02 -8.11
CA THR A 13 9.64 8.74 -8.20
C THR A 13 10.88 8.74 -7.31
N PHE A 14 11.57 7.60 -7.24
CA PHE A 14 12.80 7.37 -6.49
C PHE A 14 13.68 6.35 -7.23
N GLY A 15 14.94 6.21 -6.83
CA GLY A 15 15.90 5.37 -7.55
C GLY A 15 15.53 3.88 -7.54
N ALA A 16 15.86 3.17 -8.63
CA ALA A 16 15.58 1.74 -8.76
C ALA A 16 16.31 0.88 -7.70
N ASP A 17 17.49 1.31 -7.27
CA ASP A 17 18.28 0.67 -6.22
C ASP A 17 17.88 1.10 -4.80
N GLU A 18 17.00 2.10 -4.69
CA GLU A 18 16.54 2.59 -3.41
C GLU A 18 15.39 1.73 -2.86
N VAL A 19 15.40 1.52 -1.55
CA VAL A 19 14.34 0.81 -0.84
C VAL A 19 13.76 1.73 0.22
N ILE A 20 12.45 1.93 0.16
CA ILE A 20 11.71 2.60 1.21
C ILE A 20 11.44 1.58 2.33
N VAL A 21 11.76 1.91 3.57
CA VAL A 21 11.59 1.02 4.73
C VAL A 21 10.84 1.71 5.85
N THR A 22 9.80 1.05 6.36
CA THR A 22 9.11 1.44 7.59
C THR A 22 8.87 0.24 8.49
N LYS A 23 8.89 0.48 9.81
CA LYS A 23 8.38 -0.48 10.80
C LYS A 23 7.25 0.19 11.57
N THR A 24 6.29 -0.62 12.02
CA THR A 24 5.18 -0.15 12.84
C THR A 24 4.98 -1.02 14.06
N ASP A 25 4.31 -0.48 15.08
CA ASP A 25 3.68 -1.29 16.12
C ASP A 25 2.44 -2.05 15.58
N LEU A 26 1.76 -2.79 16.46
CA LEU A 26 0.53 -3.53 16.15
C LEU A 26 -0.66 -2.63 15.79
N GLN A 27 -0.63 -1.36 16.16
CA GLN A 27 -1.65 -0.36 15.82
C GLN A 27 -1.33 0.38 14.52
N GLY A 28 -0.24 0.02 13.84
CA GLY A 28 0.20 0.64 12.59
C GLY A 28 0.84 2.02 12.78
N ARG A 29 1.29 2.37 13.99
CA ARG A 29 2.06 3.59 14.24
C ARG A 29 3.52 3.34 13.89
N ILE A 30 4.12 4.29 13.18
CA ILE A 30 5.51 4.17 12.69
C ILE A 30 6.47 4.21 13.88
N THR A 31 7.29 3.17 14.00
CA THR A 31 8.35 3.04 15.01
C THR A 31 9.74 3.25 14.40
N TYR A 32 9.85 3.16 13.08
CA TYR A 32 11.06 3.41 12.31
C TYR A 32 10.71 3.81 10.88
N ALA A 33 11.47 4.75 10.34
CA ALA A 33 11.45 5.17 8.94
C ALA A 33 12.90 5.39 8.49
N ASN A 34 13.23 5.02 7.24
CA ASN A 34 14.53 5.36 6.67
C ASN A 34 14.52 6.69 5.90
N ASP A 35 15.70 7.23 5.62
CA ASP A 35 15.87 8.52 4.92
C ASP A 35 15.19 8.55 3.55
N VAL A 36 15.15 7.41 2.84
CA VAL A 36 14.45 7.29 1.56
C VAL A 36 12.95 7.54 1.76
N PHE A 37 12.34 6.95 2.79
CA PHE A 37 10.94 7.20 3.09
C PHE A 37 10.68 8.67 3.45
N CYS A 38 11.50 9.27 4.31
CA CYS A 38 11.39 10.67 4.69
C CYS A 38 11.44 11.60 3.46
N ARG A 39 12.43 11.41 2.59
CA ARG A 39 12.59 12.20 1.38
C ARG A 39 11.43 12.02 0.40
N VAL A 40 11.06 10.78 0.10
CA VAL A 40 10.03 10.49 -0.93
C VAL A 40 8.64 10.89 -0.46
N SER A 41 8.32 10.65 0.81
CA SER A 41 7.02 11.03 1.36
C SER A 41 6.91 12.52 1.71
N ALA A 42 7.99 13.29 1.61
CA ALA A 42 8.05 14.70 1.99
C ALA A 42 7.55 14.97 3.42
N TYR A 43 7.86 14.05 4.35
CA TYR A 43 7.62 14.22 5.77
C TYR A 43 8.95 14.14 6.52
N PRO A 44 9.21 15.06 7.47
CA PRO A 44 10.36 14.92 8.36
C PRO A 44 10.14 13.74 9.32
N GLU A 45 11.22 13.07 9.71
CA GLU A 45 11.18 11.93 10.63
C GLU A 45 10.42 12.25 11.93
N SER A 46 10.62 13.46 12.46
CA SER A 46 9.96 13.93 13.69
C SER A 46 8.43 13.96 13.61
N GLU A 47 7.85 14.09 12.41
CA GLU A 47 6.40 14.02 12.20
C GLU A 47 5.91 12.59 11.94
N MET A 48 6.81 11.68 11.55
CA MET A 48 6.48 10.29 11.26
C MET A 48 6.46 9.42 12.50
N LEU A 49 7.47 9.53 13.37
CA LEU A 49 7.61 8.63 14.51
C LEU A 49 6.40 8.77 15.45
N GLY A 50 5.75 7.64 15.74
CA GLY A 50 4.52 7.57 16.51
C GLY A 50 3.23 7.90 15.72
N SER A 51 3.33 8.42 14.50
CA SER A 51 2.18 8.73 13.65
C SER A 51 1.63 7.47 12.97
N PRO A 52 0.31 7.42 12.70
CA PRO A 52 -0.27 6.29 12.00
C PRO A 52 0.23 6.25 10.54
N HIS A 53 0.64 5.07 10.06
CA HIS A 53 1.16 4.91 8.70
C HIS A 53 0.14 5.30 7.61
N ASN A 54 -1.16 5.36 7.92
CA ASN A 54 -2.18 5.82 6.99
C ASN A 54 -2.14 7.33 6.70
N MET A 55 -1.23 8.10 7.32
CA MET A 55 -1.03 9.52 7.02
C MET A 55 -0.64 9.78 5.56
N ILE A 56 0.04 8.81 4.92
CA ILE A 56 0.43 8.86 3.50
C ILE A 56 -0.61 8.21 2.58
N ARG A 57 -1.84 7.96 3.06
CA ARG A 57 -2.84 7.25 2.26
C ARG A 57 -3.35 8.15 1.13
N HIS A 58 -3.15 7.71 -0.10
CA HIS A 58 -3.73 8.37 -1.26
C HIS A 58 -5.25 8.13 -1.34
N PRO A 59 -6.07 9.14 -1.67
CA PRO A 59 -7.53 8.98 -1.80
C PRO A 59 -7.94 8.05 -2.94
N GLU A 60 -7.07 7.85 -3.94
CA GLU A 60 -7.27 6.88 -5.03
C GLU A 60 -6.67 5.49 -4.74
N MET A 61 -6.23 5.22 -3.51
CA MET A 61 -5.86 3.87 -3.12
C MET A 61 -7.09 3.13 -2.55
N PRO A 62 -7.60 2.08 -3.22
CA PRO A 62 -8.81 1.38 -2.78
C PRO A 62 -8.69 0.86 -1.34
N ARG A 63 -9.78 1.00 -0.58
CA ARG A 63 -9.87 0.46 0.78
C ARG A 63 -9.83 -1.06 0.80
N GLY A 64 -10.34 -1.72 -0.24
CA GLY A 64 -10.33 -3.17 -0.39
C GLY A 64 -8.93 -3.78 -0.39
N VAL A 65 -7.94 -3.13 -1.03
CA VAL A 65 -6.55 -3.63 -1.03
C VAL A 65 -5.96 -3.59 0.38
N PHE A 66 -6.22 -2.55 1.16
CA PHE A 66 -5.77 -2.51 2.55
C PHE A 66 -6.52 -3.51 3.43
N ARG A 67 -7.79 -3.78 3.15
CA ARG A 67 -8.54 -4.85 3.84
C ARG A 67 -7.88 -6.20 3.60
N LEU A 68 -7.54 -6.52 2.35
CA LEU A 68 -6.80 -7.73 1.99
C LEU A 68 -5.46 -7.80 2.75
N LEU A 69 -4.67 -6.72 2.70
CA LEU A 69 -3.39 -6.62 3.40
C LEU A 69 -3.54 -6.95 4.90
N TRP A 70 -4.50 -6.36 5.59
CA TRP A 70 -4.66 -6.61 7.02
C TRP A 70 -5.19 -8.01 7.33
N GLN A 71 -6.04 -8.59 6.47
CA GLN A 71 -6.48 -9.97 6.60
C GLN A 71 -5.31 -10.94 6.44
N THR A 72 -4.48 -10.75 5.39
CA THR A 72 -3.29 -11.57 5.15
C THR A 72 -2.30 -11.51 6.31
N LEU A 73 -2.01 -10.31 6.82
CA LEU A 73 -1.10 -10.14 7.96
C LEU A 73 -1.66 -10.75 9.26
N ALA A 74 -2.98 -10.69 9.49
CA ALA A 74 -3.62 -11.28 10.65
C ALA A 74 -3.53 -12.82 10.65
N GLU A 75 -3.39 -13.43 9.48
CA GLU A 75 -3.13 -14.86 9.31
C GLU A 75 -1.64 -15.23 9.46
N GLY A 76 -0.78 -14.26 9.78
CA GLY A 76 0.66 -14.46 9.88
C GLY A 76 1.37 -14.58 8.53
N ARG A 77 0.68 -14.25 7.43
CA ARG A 77 1.22 -14.31 6.06
C ARG A 77 1.78 -12.95 5.64
N GLU A 78 2.70 -12.97 4.69
CA GLU A 78 3.20 -11.76 4.01
C GLU A 78 2.33 -11.40 2.81
N ILE A 79 2.43 -10.16 2.34
CA ILE A 79 1.72 -9.71 1.14
C ILE A 79 2.61 -8.79 0.30
N PHE A 80 2.50 -8.96 -1.02
CA PHE A 80 2.99 -8.01 -2.01
C PHE A 80 1.81 -7.22 -2.59
N ALA A 81 1.92 -5.90 -2.68
CA ALA A 81 0.84 -5.06 -3.20
C ALA A 81 1.38 -3.81 -3.91
N TYR A 82 0.77 -3.45 -5.03
CA TYR A 82 1.00 -2.14 -5.65
C TYR A 82 0.19 -1.08 -4.92
N VAL A 83 0.85 -0.05 -4.41
CA VAL A 83 0.24 0.98 -3.57
C VAL A 83 0.61 2.37 -4.08
N VAL A 84 -0.38 3.24 -4.23
CA VAL A 84 -0.17 4.68 -4.43
C VAL A 84 -0.28 5.40 -3.08
N ASN A 85 0.72 6.23 -2.79
CA ASN A 85 0.82 7.00 -1.55
C ASN A 85 0.77 8.50 -1.85
N LEU A 86 0.27 9.28 -0.90
CA LEU A 86 0.24 10.75 -0.92
C LEU A 86 1.37 11.28 -0.03
N ALA A 87 2.25 12.08 -0.60
CA ALA A 87 3.32 12.77 0.11
C ALA A 87 2.81 14.05 0.78
N GLY A 88 3.52 14.53 1.81
CA GLY A 88 3.16 15.69 2.63
C GLY A 88 3.04 17.02 1.89
N ASP A 89 3.58 17.09 0.67
CA ASP A 89 3.44 18.22 -0.25
C ASP A 89 2.39 18.02 -1.35
N GLY A 90 1.63 16.91 -1.27
CA GLY A 90 0.51 16.59 -2.15
C GLY A 90 0.90 15.86 -3.43
N ALA A 91 2.20 15.66 -3.72
CA ALA A 91 2.62 14.74 -4.78
C ALA A 91 2.23 13.30 -4.42
N HIS A 92 2.12 12.42 -5.42
CA HIS A 92 1.86 11.00 -5.20
C HIS A 92 3.03 10.14 -5.70
N TYR A 93 3.18 8.94 -5.15
CA TYR A 93 4.22 8.00 -5.60
C TYR A 93 3.72 6.56 -5.49
N TRP A 94 4.04 5.76 -6.50
CA TRP A 94 3.75 4.34 -6.55
C TRP A 94 4.87 3.51 -5.94
N VAL A 95 4.50 2.41 -5.28
CA VAL A 95 5.42 1.41 -4.74
C VAL A 95 4.92 0.00 -5.03
N LEU A 96 5.84 -0.95 -5.23
CA LEU A 96 5.59 -2.35 -4.92
C LEU A 96 5.96 -2.56 -3.46
N ALA A 97 4.96 -2.73 -2.60
CA ALA A 97 5.13 -2.96 -1.17
C ALA A 97 5.16 -4.45 -0.85
N HIS A 98 6.15 -4.87 -0.07
CA HIS A 98 6.19 -6.16 0.61
C HIS A 98 6.02 -5.89 2.10
N VAL A 99 5.02 -6.51 2.72
CA VAL A 99 4.68 -6.31 4.13
C VAL A 99 4.70 -7.65 4.86
N THR A 100 5.43 -7.70 5.97
CA THR A 100 5.63 -8.92 6.76
C THR A 100 5.33 -8.66 8.25
N PRO A 101 4.69 -9.59 8.96
CA PRO A 101 4.62 -9.55 10.42
C PRO A 101 6.03 -9.61 11.03
N SER A 102 6.31 -8.74 12.00
CA SER A 102 7.54 -8.79 12.80
C SER A 102 7.30 -9.64 14.03
N LEU A 103 8.17 -10.63 14.28
CA LEU A 103 8.02 -11.57 15.38
C LEU A 103 9.03 -11.30 16.50
N ASP A 104 8.61 -11.49 17.75
CA ASP A 104 9.53 -11.56 18.89
C ASP A 104 10.19 -12.95 19.02
N ALA A 105 11.07 -13.11 20.02
CA ALA A 105 11.74 -14.38 20.29
C ALA A 105 10.80 -15.53 20.67
N ALA A 106 9.55 -15.23 21.05
CA ALA A 106 8.51 -16.21 21.36
C ALA A 106 7.60 -16.51 20.14
N GLY A 107 7.90 -15.96 18.97
CA GLY A 107 7.11 -16.13 17.75
C GLY A 107 5.82 -15.31 17.71
N ARG A 108 5.64 -14.34 18.62
CA ARG A 108 4.44 -13.48 18.65
C ARG A 108 4.64 -12.29 17.73
N VAL A 109 3.59 -11.91 17.00
CA VAL A 109 3.61 -10.68 16.20
C VAL A 109 3.68 -9.47 17.14
N VAL A 110 4.68 -8.62 16.94
CA VAL A 110 4.92 -7.38 17.73
C VAL A 110 4.82 -6.11 16.90
N GLY A 111 4.62 -6.24 15.59
CA GLY A 111 4.52 -5.13 14.67
C GLY A 111 4.57 -5.60 13.23
N TYR A 112 4.75 -4.65 12.31
CA TYR A 112 4.83 -4.92 10.88
C TYR A 112 6.05 -4.24 10.29
N HIS A 113 6.65 -4.90 9.31
CA HIS A 113 7.78 -4.39 8.55
C HIS A 113 7.37 -4.29 7.10
N SER A 114 7.61 -3.12 6.48
CA SER A 114 7.37 -2.91 5.06
C SER A 114 8.65 -2.48 4.36
N ASN A 115 9.01 -3.21 3.32
CA ASN A 115 9.97 -2.79 2.31
C ASN A 115 9.24 -2.48 1.00
N ARG A 116 9.67 -1.42 0.33
CA ARG A 116 8.96 -0.84 -0.82
C ARG A 116 9.96 -0.50 -1.90
N ARG A 117 9.70 -0.99 -3.12
CA ARG A 117 10.55 -0.79 -4.30
C ARG A 117 9.82 0.02 -5.36
N LEU A 118 10.59 0.61 -6.26
CA LEU A 118 10.05 1.27 -7.44
C LEU A 118 9.31 0.20 -8.27
N PRO A 119 8.01 0.38 -8.56
CA PRO A 119 7.26 -0.59 -9.33
C PRO A 119 7.52 -0.39 -10.83
N ASP A 120 7.34 -1.46 -11.60
CA ASP A 120 7.36 -1.34 -13.05
C ASP A 120 6.16 -0.50 -13.55
N PRO A 121 6.37 0.50 -14.42
CA PRO A 121 5.26 1.29 -14.98
C PRO A 121 4.20 0.47 -15.73
N GLN A 122 4.56 -0.66 -16.34
CA GLN A 122 3.62 -1.60 -16.97
C GLN A 122 2.71 -2.26 -15.94
N ALA A 123 3.26 -2.65 -14.79
CA ALA A 123 2.47 -3.21 -13.70
C ALA A 123 1.45 -2.18 -13.18
N ILE A 124 1.86 -0.92 -13.03
CA ILE A 124 0.96 0.17 -12.64
C ILE A 124 -0.17 0.35 -13.67
N ARG A 125 0.16 0.37 -14.96
CA ARG A 125 -0.86 0.44 -16.03
C ARG A 125 -1.84 -0.72 -16.01
N ALA A 126 -1.41 -1.91 -15.60
CA ALA A 126 -2.27 -3.10 -15.50
C ALA A 126 -3.20 -3.05 -14.28
N VAL A 127 -2.72 -2.61 -13.11
CA VAL A 127 -3.53 -2.59 -11.87
C VAL A 127 -4.46 -1.39 -11.77
N GLN A 128 -4.09 -0.25 -12.37
CA GLN A 128 -4.84 1.00 -12.22
C GLN A 128 -6.31 0.90 -12.69
N PRO A 129 -6.66 0.26 -13.82
CA PRO A 129 -8.05 0.05 -14.21
C PRO A 129 -8.85 -0.80 -13.19
N VAL A 130 -8.22 -1.80 -12.58
CA VAL A 130 -8.84 -2.63 -11.53
C VAL A 130 -9.13 -1.76 -10.31
N TYR A 131 -8.17 -0.94 -9.88
CA TYR A 131 -8.33 -0.06 -8.73
C TYR A 131 -9.39 1.02 -8.97
N GLN A 132 -9.50 1.55 -10.20
CA GLN A 132 -10.57 2.48 -10.56
C GLN A 132 -11.95 1.83 -10.42
N ARG A 133 -12.12 0.57 -10.86
CA ARG A 133 -13.38 -0.17 -10.66
C ARG A 133 -13.68 -0.38 -9.18
N MET A 134 -12.68 -0.75 -8.38
CA MET A 134 -12.85 -0.90 -6.92
C MET A 134 -13.29 0.42 -6.28
N LEU A 135 -12.66 1.56 -6.63
CA LEU A 135 -13.04 2.87 -6.09
C LEU A 135 -14.47 3.27 -6.47
N LEU A 136 -14.90 2.98 -7.69
CA LEU A 136 -16.28 3.24 -8.12
C LEU A 136 -17.29 2.42 -7.30
N GLU A 137 -16.96 1.16 -7.00
CA GLU A 137 -17.80 0.32 -6.15
C GLU A 137 -17.80 0.82 -4.70
N GLU A 138 -16.63 1.14 -4.15
CA GLU A 138 -16.47 1.67 -2.79
C GLU A 138 -17.30 2.95 -2.54
N ARG A 139 -17.43 3.82 -3.55
CA ARG A 139 -18.21 5.07 -3.48
C ARG A 139 -19.71 4.87 -3.31
N ARG A 140 -20.22 3.65 -3.53
CA ARG A 140 -21.63 3.31 -3.32
C ARG A 140 -21.99 3.16 -1.83
N PHE A 141 -20.99 3.12 -0.96
CA PHE A 141 -21.13 2.89 0.47
C PHE A 141 -20.69 4.13 1.27
N THR A 142 -21.44 4.47 2.30
CA THR A 142 -21.12 5.61 3.19
C THR A 142 -20.21 5.21 4.34
N LYS A 143 -20.27 3.94 4.77
CA LYS A 143 -19.46 3.41 5.88
C LYS A 143 -18.17 2.80 5.36
N ALA A 144 -17.07 3.20 5.99
CA ALA A 144 -15.72 2.77 5.65
C ALA A 144 -15.51 1.25 5.58
N PRO A 145 -16.01 0.44 6.54
CA PRO A 145 -15.82 -1.01 6.48
C PRO A 145 -16.63 -1.68 5.36
N GLU A 146 -17.84 -1.20 5.08
CA GLU A 146 -18.72 -1.71 4.03
C GLU A 146 -18.11 -1.41 2.65
N ALA A 147 -17.62 -0.18 2.43
CA ALA A 147 -16.88 0.18 1.23
C ALA A 147 -15.68 -0.76 1.03
N ALA A 148 -14.82 -0.93 2.04
CA ALA A 148 -13.65 -1.79 1.96
C ALA A 148 -14.00 -3.26 1.64
N ALA A 149 -15.08 -3.78 2.22
CA ALA A 149 -15.56 -5.13 1.92
C ALA A 149 -16.04 -5.25 0.47
N ALA A 150 -16.79 -4.28 -0.04
CA ALA A 150 -17.28 -4.29 -1.42
C ALA A 150 -16.13 -4.16 -2.44
N GLY A 151 -15.17 -3.27 -2.18
CA GLY A 151 -13.98 -3.13 -3.03
C GLY A 151 -13.17 -4.43 -3.08
N LEU A 152 -12.97 -5.10 -1.95
CA LEU A 152 -12.29 -6.39 -1.90
C LEU A 152 -13.07 -7.48 -2.67
N ALA A 153 -14.38 -7.58 -2.48
CA ALA A 153 -15.20 -8.56 -3.20
C ALA A 153 -15.14 -8.36 -4.73
N LEU A 154 -15.06 -7.11 -5.20
CA LEU A 154 -14.87 -6.81 -6.62
C LEU A 154 -13.51 -7.30 -7.13
N LEU A 155 -12.45 -7.08 -6.35
CA LEU A 155 -11.12 -7.58 -6.67
C LEU A 155 -11.10 -9.11 -6.74
N GLU A 156 -11.64 -9.79 -5.73
CA GLU A 156 -11.73 -11.25 -5.67
C GLU A 156 -12.53 -11.81 -6.87
N SER A 157 -13.64 -11.18 -7.24
CA SER A 157 -14.43 -11.58 -8.42
C SER A 157 -13.62 -11.44 -9.71
N HIS A 158 -12.90 -10.32 -9.87
CA HIS A 158 -12.04 -10.11 -11.03
C HIS A 158 -10.89 -11.13 -11.13
N LEU A 159 -10.28 -11.47 -9.99
CA LEU A 159 -9.24 -12.49 -9.92
C LEU A 159 -9.78 -13.88 -10.26
N ALA A 160 -10.99 -14.22 -9.78
CA ALA A 160 -11.66 -15.47 -10.09
C ALA A 160 -11.99 -15.60 -11.59
N GLU A 161 -12.44 -14.52 -12.25
CA GLU A 161 -12.67 -14.47 -13.70
C GLU A 161 -11.38 -14.76 -14.50
N LEU A 162 -10.23 -14.31 -13.99
CA LEU A 162 -8.92 -14.55 -14.57
C LEU A 162 -8.32 -15.92 -14.18
N GLY A 163 -8.97 -16.66 -13.29
CA GLY A 163 -8.47 -17.93 -12.77
C GLY A 163 -7.15 -17.80 -12.01
N THR A 164 -6.94 -16.71 -11.28
CA THR A 164 -5.69 -16.41 -10.57
C THR A 164 -5.93 -15.90 -9.15
N SER A 165 -4.88 -15.84 -8.33
CA SER A 165 -4.89 -15.17 -7.01
C SER A 165 -4.28 -13.77 -7.05
N TYR A 166 -4.45 -12.98 -5.99
CA TYR A 166 -3.83 -11.65 -5.91
C TYR A 166 -2.30 -11.72 -5.93
N ASP A 167 -1.73 -12.68 -5.20
CA ASP A 167 -0.29 -12.89 -5.16
C ASP A 167 0.24 -13.27 -6.56
N GLU A 168 -0.42 -14.21 -7.24
CA GLU A 168 -0.06 -14.58 -8.62
C GLU A 168 -0.18 -13.40 -9.60
N LEU A 169 -1.23 -12.57 -9.48
CA LEU A 169 -1.37 -11.35 -10.27
C LEU A 169 -0.15 -10.44 -10.08
N VAL A 170 0.21 -10.14 -8.82
CA VAL A 170 1.35 -9.27 -8.49
C VAL A 170 2.66 -9.85 -9.03
N TRP A 171 2.90 -11.15 -8.85
CA TRP A 171 4.10 -11.81 -9.36
C TRP A 171 4.15 -11.87 -10.89
N SER A 172 3.02 -12.07 -11.56
CA SER A 172 2.94 -12.10 -13.02
C SER A 172 3.30 -10.73 -13.64
N LEU A 173 3.02 -9.64 -12.93
CA LEU A 173 3.35 -8.28 -13.36
C LEU A 173 4.79 -7.90 -13.02
N THR A 174 5.39 -8.57 -12.05
CA THR A 174 6.81 -8.41 -11.69
C THR A 174 7.72 -9.22 -12.65
N SER A 175 7.26 -10.38 -13.12
CA SER A 175 8.06 -11.35 -13.89
C SER A 175 8.09 -11.10 -15.41
N ARG A 176 7.15 -10.31 -15.96
CA ARG A 176 7.12 -9.96 -17.40
C ARG A 176 8.27 -9.04 -17.85
N CYS A 177 9.17 -8.68 -16.95
CA CYS A 177 10.31 -7.80 -17.21
C CYS A 177 11.68 -8.49 -17.16
N ALA A 178 11.72 -9.81 -17.05
CA ALA A 178 12.97 -10.59 -17.15
C ALA A 178 13.23 -11.17 -18.57
N ALA A 179 12.48 -10.74 -19.59
CA ALA A 179 12.60 -11.22 -20.98
C ALA A 179 12.85 -10.07 -21.95
#